data_AF-A0A845UK33-F1
#
_entry.id   AF-A0A845UK33-F1
#
_cell.length_a   1.000
_cell.length_b   1.000
_cell.length_c   1.000
_cell.angle_alpha   90.00
_cell.angle_beta   90.00
_cell.angle_gamma   90.00
#
_symmetry.space_group_name_H-M   'P 1'
#
loop_
_entity.id
_entity.type
_entity.pdbx_description
1 polymer ?
#
loop_
_entity_poly.entity_id
_entity_poly.type
_entity_poly.pdbx_seq_one_letter_code
_entity_poly.pdbx_strand_id
1 'polypeptide(L)' 'MPITATDVYADTIARVCGEGVDLDPVERGLIHLKRQKVISGRRLVALLGRHQREIRPE' A
#
# COMPACT_ATOMS: atom_id res chain seq x y z
N MET A 1 -15.04 13.12 6.23
CA MET A 1 -15.09 11.71 5.80
C MET A 1 -15.19 10.86 7.06
N PRO A 2 -16.24 10.04 7.23
CA PRO A 2 -16.36 9.18 8.40
C PRO A 2 -15.25 8.13 8.41
N ILE A 3 -14.68 7.85 9.58
CA ILE A 3 -13.72 6.78 9.78
C ILE A 3 -14.48 5.46 9.68
N THR A 4 -14.06 4.58 8.78
CA THR A 4 -14.68 3.27 8.56
C THR A 4 -13.99 2.18 9.37
N ALA A 5 -14.67 1.04 9.55
CA ALA A 5 -14.06 -0.14 10.17
C ALA A 5 -12.77 -0.58 9.45
N THR A 6 -12.72 -0.39 8.13
CA THR A 6 -11.53 -0.65 7.31
C THR A 6 -10.36 0.26 7.67
N ASP A 7 -10.63 1.53 7.98
CA ASP A 7 -9.60 2.48 8.41
C ASP A 7 -9.02 2.09 9.78
N VAL A 8 -9.87 1.68 10.72
CA VAL A 8 -9.45 1.18 12.04
C VAL A 8 -8.64 -0.12 11.92
N TYR A 9 -9.06 -1.02 11.03
CA TYR A 9 -8.37 -2.28 10.78
C TYR A 9 -6.98 -2.06 10.14
N ALA A 10 -6.89 -1.15 9.17
CA ALA A 10 -5.63 -0.77 8.54
C ALA A 10 -4.66 -0.13 9.55
N ASP A 11 -5.16 0.75 10.42
CA ASP A 11 -4.35 1.36 11.49
C ASP A 11 -3.87 0.32 12.51
N THR A 12 -4.74 -0.62 12.87
CA THR A 12 -4.38 -1.73 13.77
C THR A 12 -3.31 -2.62 13.15
N ILE A 13 -3.43 -2.96 11.86
CA ILE A 13 -2.39 -3.71 11.14
C ILE A 13 -1.08 -2.93 11.12
N ALA A 14 -1.12 -1.64 10.79
CA ALA A 14 0.08 -0.81 10.76
C ALA A 14 0.79 -0.76 12.12
N ARG A 15 0.02 -0.66 13.22
CA ARG A 15 0.55 -0.73 14.59
C ARG A 15 1.16 -2.09 14.93
N VAL A 16 0.49 -3.18 14.55
CA VAL A 16 0.95 -4.56 14.85
C VAL A 16 2.19 -4.92 14.05
N CYS A 17 2.28 -4.48 12.79
CA CYS A 17 3.46 -4.68 11.96
C CYS A 17 4.68 -3.88 12.44
N GLY A 18 4.51 -2.97 13.40
CA GLY A 18 5.53 -2.03 13.85
C GLY A 18 5.89 -1.04 12.73
N GLU A 19 6.56 0.05 13.07
CA GLU A 19 7.05 1.03 12.08
C GLU A 19 8.09 0.47 11.08
N GLY A 20 8.27 -0.86 11.03
CA GLY A 20 9.25 -1.58 10.22
C GLY A 20 8.73 -2.14 8.91
N VAL A 21 7.63 -1.61 8.35
CA VAL A 21 7.29 -1.88 6.94
C VAL A 21 8.15 -0.97 6.07
N ASP A 22 9.36 -1.43 5.78
CA ASP A 22 10.26 -0.71 4.90
C ASP A 22 9.82 -0.91 3.45
N LEU A 23 9.07 0.07 2.96
CA LEU A 23 8.61 0.10 1.58
C LEU A 23 9.79 0.42 0.66
N ASP A 24 9.98 -0.38 -0.38
CA ASP A 24 10.97 -0.06 -1.40
C ASP A 24 10.57 1.20 -2.19
N PRO A 25 11.51 1.84 -2.91
CA PRO A 25 11.23 3.08 -3.62
C PRO A 25 10.04 3.02 -4.60
N VAL A 26 9.79 1.86 -5.22
CA VAL A 26 8.66 1.66 -6.14
C VAL A 26 7.35 1.65 -5.36
N GLU A 27 7.29 0.91 -4.26
CA GLU A 27 6.11 0.86 -3.40
C GLU A 27 5.78 2.25 -2.83
N ARG A 28 6.79 3.01 -2.37
CA ARG A 28 6.62 4.40 -1.92
C ARG A 28 6.08 5.30 -3.04
N GLY A 29 6.63 5.16 -4.25
CA GLY A 29 6.17 5.91 -5.42
C GLY A 29 4.70 5.64 -5.76
N LEU A 30 4.28 4.37 -5.73
CA LEU A 30 2.91 3.98 -6.01
C LEU A 30 1.92 4.52 -4.96
N ILE A 31 2.29 4.49 -3.67
CA ILE A 31 1.48 5.12 -2.61
C ILE A 31 1.38 6.63 -2.81
N HIS A 32 2.48 7.28 -3.20
CA HIS A 32 2.47 8.72 -3.50
C HIS A 32 1.50 9.06 -4.64
N LEU A 33 1.55 8.32 -5.75
CA LEU A 33 0.62 8.50 -6.88
C LEU A 33 -0.85 8.31 -6.46
N LYS A 34 -1.14 7.32 -5.60
CA LYS A 34 -2.48 7.15 -5.05
C LYS A 34 -2.89 8.34 -4.17
N ARG A 35 -1.98 8.86 -3.33
CA ARG A 35 -2.27 10.01 -2.44
C ARG A 35 -2.58 11.27 -3.25
N GLN A 36 -1.89 11.47 -4.36
CA GLN A 36 -2.15 12.55 -5.32
C GLN A 36 -3.36 12.28 -6.23
N LYS A 37 -4.09 11.17 -6.03
CA LYS A 37 -5.25 10.74 -6.84
C LYS A 37 -4.93 10.57 -8.34
N VAL A 38 -3.66 10.37 -8.69
CA VAL A 38 -3.22 10.09 -10.07
C VAL A 38 -3.65 8.68 -10.50
N ILE A 39 -3.62 7.73 -9.56
CA ILE A 39 -4.08 6.36 -9.78
C ILE A 39 -5.17 5.98 -8.78
N SER A 40 -6.08 5.10 -9.20
CA SER A 40 -7.10 4.53 -8.33
C SER A 40 -6.52 3.50 -7.37
N GLY A 41 -7.22 3.22 -6.27
CA GLY A 41 -6.82 2.15 -5.33
C GLY A 41 -6.72 0.77 -6.01
N ARG A 42 -7.65 0.46 -6.93
CA ARG A 42 -7.60 -0.78 -7.72
C ARG A 42 -6.34 -0.85 -8.58
N ARG A 43 -5.93 0.27 -9.18
CA ARG A 43 -4.70 0.36 -9.99
C ARG A 43 -3.45 0.22 -9.12
N LEU A 44 -3.44 0.82 -7.93
CA LEU A 44 -2.37 0.66 -6.94
C LEU A 44 -2.15 -0.83 -6.61
N VAL A 45 -3.21 -1.55 -6.23
CA VAL A 45 -3.13 -2.98 -5.87
C VAL A 45 -2.59 -3.83 -7.03
N ALA A 46 -3.04 -3.57 -8.26
CA ALA A 46 -2.56 -4.30 -9.43
C ALA A 46 -1.07 -4.06 -9.71
N LEU A 47 -0.59 -2.83 -9.55
CA LEU A 47 0.82 -2.49 -9.77
C LEU A 47 1.72 -3.05 -8.66
N LEU A 48 1.29 -2.97 -7.40
CA LEU A 48 2.00 -3.59 -6.28
C LEU A 48 2.11 -5.11 -6.46
N GLY A 49 1.00 -5.77 -6.79
CA GLY A 49 1.01 -7.22 -7.00
C GLY A 49 1.89 -7.65 -8.18
N ARG A 50 1.99 -6.82 -9.23
CA ARG A 50 2.93 -7.06 -10.32
C ARG A 50 4.38 -6.92 -9.86
N HIS A 51 4.71 -5.80 -9.21
CA HIS A 51 6.06 -5.54 -8.70
C HIS A 51 6.53 -6.65 -7.77
N GLN A 52 5.68 -7.08 -6.83
CA GLN A 52 6.00 -8.13 -5.87
C GLN A 52 6.32 -9.49 -6.53
N ARG A 53 5.64 -9.85 -7.62
CA ARG A 53 5.96 -11.07 -8.40
C ARG A 53 7.28 -10.95 -9.17
N GLU A 54 7.64 -9.74 -9.60
CA GLU A 54 8.90 -9.50 -10.30
C GLU A 54 10.10 -9.59 -9.34
N ILE A 55 9.95 -9.12 -8.08
CA ILE A 55 11.02 -9.15 -7.07
C ILE A 55 11.10 -10.44 -6.26
N ARG A 56 9.99 -11.18 -6.14
CA ARG A 56 9.92 -12.48 -5.47
C ARG A 56 9.32 -13.50 -6.44
N PRO A 57 10.07 -13.89 -7.48
CA PRO A 57 9.71 -15.05 -8.27
C PRO A 57 9.81 -16.25 -7.31
N GLU A 58 8.71 -16.98 -7.15
CA GLU A 58 8.76 -18.30 -6.51
C GLU A 58 9.74 -19.23 -7.24
#